data_AF-A0A4R6EUL9-F1
#
_entry.id   AF-A0A4R6EUL9-F1
#
_cell.length_a   1.000
_cell.length_b   1.000
_cell.length_c   1.000
_cell.angle_alpha   90.00
_cell.angle_beta   90.00
_cell.angle_gamma   90.00
#
_symmetry.space_group_name_H-M   'P 1'
#
loop_
_entity.id
_entity.type
_entity.pdbx_description
1 polymer ?
#
loop_
_entity_poly.entity_id
_entity_poly.type
_entity_poly.pdbx_seq_one_letter_code
_entity_poly.pdbx_strand_id
1 'polypeptide(L)'
;MFRRCFCALFALLTCWPAFAAHVDQAFSMTGLTHEGDTAVLRFDPAPSATGKLVILGDRTHSEARTVAFSYRVLPVTPHAPGNPTLEMRFADKQSLTIFCDPLSDNCRSTDFVTEDAITFSLLWRIERH
;
A
#
# COMPACT_ATOMS: atom_id res chain seq x y z
N MET A 1 -32.00 39.26 28.41
CA MET A 1 -30.55 38.93 28.52
C MET A 1 -30.25 37.76 27.62
N PHE A 2 -29.63 38.04 26.49
CA PHE A 2 -29.06 37.04 25.59
C PHE A 2 -27.82 36.43 26.25
N ARG A 3 -27.67 35.10 26.21
CA ARG A 3 -26.68 34.43 25.33
C ARG A 3 -26.05 33.17 25.96
N ARG A 4 -26.60 32.04 25.51
CA ARG A 4 -25.91 30.84 25.01
C ARG A 4 -25.03 30.05 25.98
N CYS A 5 -25.65 29.03 26.57
CA CYS A 5 -25.07 27.69 26.52
C CYS A 5 -24.92 27.28 25.04
N PHE A 6 -23.72 26.95 24.59
CA PHE A 6 -23.56 25.89 23.59
C PHE A 6 -22.19 25.27 23.73
N CYS A 7 -22.22 23.97 24.00
CA CYS A 7 -21.09 23.09 24.16
C CYS A 7 -20.14 23.14 22.97
N ALA A 8 -18.87 22.91 23.30
CA ALA A 8 -17.80 22.38 22.47
C ALA A 8 -18.26 21.67 21.19
N LEU A 9 -17.76 22.15 20.06
CA LEU A 9 -17.52 21.32 18.88
C LEU A 9 -16.07 21.58 18.46
N PHE A 10 -15.17 20.89 19.14
CA PHE A 10 -13.89 20.51 18.56
C PHE A 10 -14.24 19.63 17.35
N ALA A 11 -14.34 20.25 16.17
CA ALA A 11 -14.30 19.51 14.92
C ALA A 11 -12.90 18.92 14.82
N LEU A 12 -12.76 17.70 15.32
CA LEU A 12 -11.61 16.84 15.07
C LEU A 12 -11.39 16.83 13.56
N LEU A 13 -10.28 17.42 13.14
CA LEU A 13 -9.65 17.20 11.85
C LEU A 13 -9.47 15.69 11.69
N THR A 14 -10.47 15.00 11.13
CA THR A 14 -10.27 13.68 10.55
C THR A 14 -9.49 13.93 9.27
N CYS A 15 -8.17 14.12 9.41
CA CYS A 15 -7.24 13.82 8.35
C CYS A 15 -7.37 12.30 8.14
N TRP A 16 -8.39 11.90 7.37
CA TRP A 16 -8.44 10.53 6.87
C TRP A 16 -7.21 10.41 5.99
N PRO A 17 -6.23 9.57 6.35
CA PRO A 17 -5.08 9.40 5.49
C PRO A 17 -5.62 8.92 4.14
N ALA A 18 -5.09 9.46 3.04
CA ALA A 18 -5.51 9.14 1.67
C ALA A 18 -5.66 7.62 1.42
N PHE A 19 -4.90 6.83 2.15
CA PHE A 19 -4.91 5.37 2.19
C PHE A 19 -6.12 4.69 2.83
N ALA A 20 -6.77 5.27 3.83
CA ALA A 20 -7.99 4.69 4.38
C ALA A 20 -9.08 4.64 3.30
N ALA A 21 -9.18 5.70 2.49
CA ALA A 21 -10.06 5.73 1.32
C ALA A 21 -9.66 4.70 0.25
N HIS A 22 -8.37 4.42 0.09
CA HIS A 22 -7.88 3.38 -0.82
C HIS A 22 -8.22 1.97 -0.34
N VAL A 23 -8.30 1.70 0.97
CA VAL A 23 -8.64 0.36 1.49
C VAL A 23 -10.12 0.03 1.28
N ASP A 24 -10.96 1.05 1.21
CA ASP A 24 -12.38 0.93 0.86
C ASP A 24 -12.60 0.72 -0.66
N GLN A 25 -11.55 0.83 -1.48
CA GLN A 25 -11.62 0.74 -2.95
C GLN A 25 -10.53 -0.20 -3.51
N ALA A 26 -10.66 -0.60 -4.77
CA ALA A 26 -9.55 -1.28 -5.44
C ALA A 26 -8.50 -0.23 -5.83
N PHE A 27 -7.22 -0.52 -5.63
CA PHE A 27 -6.13 0.33 -6.09
C PHE A 27 -4.92 -0.50 -6.50
N SER A 28 -4.02 0.09 -7.29
CA SER A 28 -2.76 -0.55 -7.67
C SER A 28 -1.55 0.27 -7.29
N MET A 29 -0.42 -0.41 -7.14
CA MET A 29 0.90 0.21 -7.06
C MET A 29 1.82 -0.40 -8.10
N THR A 30 2.60 0.44 -8.77
CA THR A 30 3.67 0.01 -9.68
C THR A 30 5.02 0.03 -8.99
N GLY A 31 5.84 -0.96 -9.27
CA GLY A 31 7.24 -1.02 -8.87
C GLY A 31 8.10 -1.56 -10.00
N LEU A 32 9.42 -1.42 -9.87
CA LEU A 32 10.38 -1.96 -10.83
C LEU A 32 11.16 -3.11 -10.22
N THR A 33 11.52 -4.12 -11.00
CA THR A 33 12.53 -5.11 -10.63
C THR A 33 13.93 -4.49 -10.64
N HIS A 34 14.90 -5.11 -9.99
CA HIS A 34 16.32 -4.73 -10.14
C HIS A 34 16.80 -4.80 -11.59
N GLU A 35 16.16 -5.64 -12.40
CA GLU A 35 16.42 -5.76 -13.82
C GLU A 35 15.72 -4.68 -14.67
N GLY A 36 14.84 -3.87 -14.08
CA GLY A 36 14.11 -2.78 -14.75
C GLY A 36 12.78 -3.18 -15.37
N ASP A 37 12.31 -4.41 -15.12
CA ASP A 37 10.97 -4.85 -15.52
C ASP A 37 9.90 -4.25 -14.58
N THR A 38 8.66 -4.15 -15.07
CA THR A 38 7.56 -3.57 -14.29
C THR A 38 6.78 -4.64 -13.54
N ALA A 39 6.43 -4.34 -12.30
CA ALA A 39 5.52 -5.13 -11.48
C ALA A 39 4.37 -4.28 -10.95
N VAL A 40 3.21 -4.90 -10.76
CA VAL A 40 2.00 -4.23 -10.30
C VAL A 40 1.44 -4.98 -9.10
N LEU A 41 1.38 -4.34 -7.94
CA LEU A 41 0.55 -4.79 -6.82
C LEU A 41 -0.88 -4.32 -7.06
N ARG A 42 -1.83 -5.25 -7.12
CA ARG A 42 -3.26 -4.97 -7.22
C ARG A 42 -3.92 -5.34 -5.90
N PHE A 43 -4.53 -4.38 -5.24
CA PHE A 43 -5.19 -4.55 -3.96
C PHE A 43 -6.70 -4.68 -4.18
N ASP A 44 -7.29 -5.73 -3.62
CA ASP A 44 -8.74 -5.88 -3.56
C ASP A 44 -9.29 -5.06 -2.37
N PRO A 45 -10.49 -4.49 -2.50
CA PRO A 45 -11.10 -3.69 -1.44
C PRO A 45 -11.43 -4.55 -0.20
N ALA A 46 -11.53 -3.89 0.95
CA ALA A 46 -12.07 -4.50 2.16
C ALA A 46 -13.47 -5.14 1.91
N PRO A 47 -13.82 -6.22 2.62
CA PRO A 47 -13.11 -6.85 3.74
C PRO A 47 -12.14 -7.96 3.31
N SER A 48 -11.95 -8.19 2.01
CA SER A 48 -11.13 -9.30 1.51
C SER A 48 -9.70 -9.23 2.01
N ALA A 49 -9.14 -8.00 2.10
CA ALA A 49 -7.78 -7.74 2.55
C ALA A 49 -6.75 -8.61 1.81
N THR A 50 -7.01 -8.87 0.52
CA THR A 50 -6.17 -9.65 -0.39
C THR A 50 -5.67 -8.81 -1.54
N GLY A 51 -4.64 -9.29 -2.22
CA GLY A 51 -4.17 -8.68 -3.45
C GLY A 51 -3.32 -9.64 -4.27
N LYS A 52 -2.83 -9.11 -5.39
CA LYS A 52 -2.05 -9.85 -6.37
C LYS A 52 -0.85 -9.03 -6.81
N LEU A 53 0.34 -9.59 -6.70
CA LEU A 53 1.54 -9.10 -7.36
C LEU A 53 1.57 -9.67 -8.78
N VAL A 54 1.54 -8.80 -9.78
CA VAL A 54 1.61 -9.15 -11.20
C VAL A 54 2.97 -8.72 -11.73
N ILE A 55 3.78 -9.68 -12.16
CA ILE A 55 5.10 -9.47 -12.74
C ILE A 55 4.92 -9.43 -14.26
N LEU A 56 5.08 -8.25 -14.88
CA LEU A 56 4.71 -8.03 -16.28
C LEU A 56 5.79 -8.43 -17.29
N GLY A 57 6.99 -8.76 -16.82
CA GLY A 57 8.06 -9.26 -17.67
C GLY A 57 9.22 -9.75 -16.82
N ASP A 58 9.85 -10.84 -17.23
CA ASP A 58 11.06 -11.40 -16.63
C ASP A 58 12.19 -11.50 -17.67
N ARG A 59 12.14 -10.67 -18.73
CA ARG A 59 13.02 -10.73 -19.92
C ARG A 59 13.06 -12.08 -20.66
N THR A 60 12.38 -13.12 -20.20
CA THR A 60 12.38 -14.45 -20.82
C THR A 60 11.22 -14.68 -21.80
N HIS A 61 10.41 -13.65 -22.07
CA HIS A 61 9.14 -13.76 -22.81
C HIS A 61 8.13 -14.71 -22.15
N SER A 62 8.27 -14.98 -20.86
CA SER A 62 7.31 -15.77 -20.11
C SER A 62 6.01 -15.00 -19.88
N GLU A 63 4.90 -15.73 -19.78
CA GLU A 63 3.59 -15.19 -19.47
C GLU A 63 3.60 -14.43 -18.13
N ALA A 64 2.82 -13.35 -18.02
CA ALA A 64 2.77 -12.54 -16.81
C ALA A 64 2.45 -13.41 -15.58
N ARG A 65 3.36 -13.43 -14.61
CA ARG A 65 3.17 -14.24 -13.39
C ARG A 65 2.36 -13.45 -12.37
N THR A 66 1.43 -14.14 -11.71
CA THR A 66 0.62 -13.56 -10.63
C THR A 66 0.84 -14.31 -9.33
N VAL A 67 1.17 -13.59 -8.26
CA VAL A 67 1.33 -14.14 -6.91
C VAL A 67 0.33 -13.48 -5.97
N ALA A 68 -0.42 -14.30 -5.24
CA ALA A 68 -1.39 -13.81 -4.28
C ALA A 68 -0.72 -13.39 -2.97
N PHE A 69 -1.24 -12.34 -2.34
CA PHE A 69 -0.86 -11.92 -1.00
C PHE A 69 -2.10 -11.53 -0.19
N SER A 70 -1.95 -11.54 1.13
CA SER A 70 -2.87 -10.88 2.05
C SER A 70 -2.23 -9.60 2.57
N TYR A 71 -3.04 -8.61 2.92
CA TYR A 71 -2.53 -7.36 3.50
C TYR A 71 -3.33 -6.97 4.74
N ARG A 72 -2.71 -6.16 5.59
CA ARG A 72 -3.41 -5.47 6.68
C ARG A 72 -2.92 -4.04 6.79
N VAL A 73 -3.84 -3.15 7.11
CA VAL A 73 -3.53 -1.76 7.43
C VAL A 73 -3.10 -1.70 8.89
N LEU A 74 -1.88 -1.28 9.14
CA LEU A 74 -1.38 -1.05 10.47
C LEU A 74 -1.84 0.34 10.96
N PRO A 75 -2.22 0.46 12.25
CA PRO A 75 -2.61 1.73 12.82
C PRO A 75 -1.44 2.72 12.80
N VAL A 76 -1.74 3.99 12.51
CA VAL A 76 -0.75 5.07 12.56
C VAL A 76 -0.34 5.27 14.03
N THR A 77 0.91 4.96 14.36
CA THR A 77 1.45 5.20 15.71
C THR A 77 1.75 6.69 15.91
N PRO A 78 1.25 7.35 16.97
CA PRO A 78 1.39 8.80 17.20
C PRO A 78 2.83 9.33 17.30
N HIS A 79 3.83 8.45 17.47
CA HIS A 79 5.23 8.81 17.65
C HIS A 79 6.13 8.45 16.46
N ALA A 80 5.55 7.86 15.40
CA ALA A 80 6.22 7.67 14.13
C ALA A 80 5.53 8.59 13.11
N PRO A 81 6.19 9.64 12.60
CA PRO A 81 5.66 10.39 11.47
C PRO A 81 5.62 9.45 10.27
N GLY A 82 4.44 8.96 9.93
CA GLY A 82 4.26 7.99 8.85
C GLY A 82 2.79 7.70 8.61
N ASN A 83 2.41 7.65 7.33
CA ASN A 83 1.09 7.24 6.89
C ASN A 83 0.72 5.82 7.36
N PRO A 84 -0.56 5.43 7.22
CA PRO A 84 -0.96 4.03 7.38
C PRO A 84 -0.01 3.14 6.59
N THR A 85 0.45 2.15 7.31
CA THR A 85 1.48 1.23 6.86
C THR A 85 0.78 -0.06 6.44
N LEU A 86 1.07 -0.55 5.23
CA LEU A 86 0.52 -1.83 4.78
C LEU A 86 1.51 -2.94 5.08
N GLU A 87 1.11 -3.90 5.90
CA GLU A 87 1.85 -5.14 6.01
C GLU A 87 1.24 -6.15 5.04
N MET A 88 2.02 -6.59 4.07
CA MET A 88 1.67 -7.62 3.10
C MET A 88 2.32 -8.93 3.51
N ARG A 89 1.64 -10.05 3.24
CA ARG A 89 2.14 -11.40 3.48
C ARG A 89 1.92 -12.26 2.24
N PHE A 90 3.02 -12.75 1.69
CA PHE A 90 3.05 -13.68 0.58
C PHE A 90 2.97 -15.13 1.09
N ALA A 91 2.60 -16.06 0.20
CA ALA A 91 2.36 -17.46 0.55
C ALA A 91 3.63 -18.18 1.06
N ASP A 92 4.81 -17.71 0.67
CA ASP A 92 6.12 -18.24 1.05
C ASP A 92 6.61 -17.73 2.43
N LYS A 93 5.76 -17.03 3.18
CA LYS A 93 6.03 -16.40 4.48
C LYS A 93 6.88 -15.14 4.40
N GLN A 94 7.16 -14.60 3.22
CA GLN A 94 7.72 -13.26 3.12
C GLN A 94 6.67 -12.24 3.56
N SER A 95 7.07 -11.34 4.44
CA SER A 95 6.24 -10.21 4.86
C SER A 95 6.94 -8.91 4.50
N LEU A 96 6.20 -8.02 3.85
CA LEU A 96 6.69 -6.72 3.44
C LEU A 96 5.87 -5.64 4.13
N THR A 97 6.52 -4.58 4.56
CA THR A 97 5.83 -3.41 5.10
C THR A 97 6.01 -2.24 4.15
N ILE A 98 4.92 -1.66 3.65
CA ILE A 98 4.91 -0.50 2.75
C ILE A 98 4.48 0.75 3.51
N PHE A 99 5.29 1.80 3.42
CA PHE A 99 5.03 3.14 3.91
C PHE A 99 4.90 4.09 2.75
N CYS A 100 3.87 4.92 2.75
CA CYS A 100 3.65 5.88 1.67
C CYS A 100 3.79 7.31 2.17
N ASP A 101 4.15 8.23 1.31
CA ASP A 101 4.26 9.65 1.66
C ASP A 101 2.87 10.31 1.69
N PRO A 102 2.51 11.11 2.72
CA PRO A 102 1.20 11.78 2.80
C PRO A 102 0.96 12.80 1.69
N LEU A 103 2.04 13.30 1.10
CA LEU A 103 2.02 14.40 0.14
C LEU A 103 2.35 13.93 -1.29
N SER A 104 2.57 12.61 -1.49
CA SER A 104 3.01 12.06 -2.77
C SER A 104 2.46 10.65 -3.00
N ASP A 105 2.35 10.23 -4.27
CA ASP A 105 2.01 8.86 -4.66
C ASP A 105 3.15 7.86 -4.45
N ASN A 106 4.27 8.31 -3.88
CA ASN A 106 5.44 7.48 -3.67
C ASN A 106 5.33 6.69 -2.36
N CYS A 107 5.65 5.41 -2.47
CA CYS A 107 5.66 4.42 -1.41
C CYS A 107 7.01 3.73 -1.35
N ARG A 108 7.41 3.34 -0.14
CA ARG A 108 8.66 2.64 0.16
C ARG A 108 8.37 1.40 0.98
N SER A 109 9.02 0.30 0.63
CA SER A 109 8.98 -0.93 1.41
C SER A 109 10.17 -1.07 2.34
N THR A 110 10.00 -1.83 3.44
CA THR A 110 11.07 -2.13 4.42
C THR A 110 12.19 -2.98 3.85
N ASP A 111 11.87 -3.84 2.89
CA ASP A 111 12.76 -4.83 2.33
C ASP A 111 12.43 -5.05 0.86
N PHE A 112 13.28 -5.78 0.14
CA PHE A 112 12.98 -6.18 -1.21
C PHE A 112 11.98 -7.35 -1.19
N VAL A 113 11.06 -7.37 -2.14
CA VAL A 113 10.29 -8.59 -2.41
C VAL A 113 11.16 -9.46 -3.30
N THR A 114 11.36 -10.72 -2.95
CA THR A 114 12.03 -11.67 -3.85
C THR A 114 11.11 -12.84 -4.10
N GLU A 115 10.55 -12.90 -5.30
CA GLU A 115 9.68 -14.00 -5.70
C GLU A 115 10.38 -14.76 -6.82
N ASP A 116 10.64 -16.06 -6.60
CA ASP A 116 11.29 -16.95 -7.57
C ASP A 116 12.55 -16.35 -8.21
N ALA A 117 13.46 -15.87 -7.36
CA ALA A 117 14.72 -15.20 -7.73
C ALA A 117 14.59 -13.83 -8.43
N ILE A 118 13.38 -13.28 -8.56
CA ILE A 118 13.16 -11.90 -9.05
C ILE A 118 13.07 -10.96 -7.85
N THR A 119 14.02 -10.04 -7.74
CA THR A 119 14.06 -9.04 -6.67
C THR A 119 13.47 -7.72 -7.15
N PHE A 120 12.46 -7.23 -6.43
CA PHE A 120 11.76 -5.97 -6.70
C PHE A 120 12.35 -4.81 -5.90
N SER A 121 12.46 -3.64 -6.54
CA SER A 121 12.89 -2.41 -5.89
C SER A 121 12.00 -2.03 -4.71
N LEU A 122 12.58 -1.27 -3.78
CA LEU A 122 11.87 -0.81 -2.60
C LEU A 122 10.80 0.25 -2.91
N LEU A 123 10.84 0.84 -4.11
CA LEU A 123 10.02 1.98 -4.49
C LEU A 123 8.76 1.51 -5.23
N TRP A 124 7.63 1.93 -4.70
CA TRP A 124 6.31 1.67 -5.23
C TRP A 124 5.61 2.99 -5.50
N ARG A 125 4.77 3.06 -6.52
CA ARG A 125 3.99 4.25 -6.84
C ARG A 125 2.52 3.90 -6.95
N ILE A 126 1.66 4.60 -6.20
CA ILE A 126 0.22 4.45 -6.30
C ILE A 126 -0.23 4.86 -7.70
N GLU A 127 -1.04 4.02 -8.32
CA GLU A 127 -1.78 4.37 -9.53
C GLU A 127 -3.19 4.80 -9.15
N ARG A 128 -3.55 6.03 -9.53
CA ARG A 128 -4.91 6.55 -9.39
C ARG A 128 -5.63 6.28 -10.71
N HIS A 129 -6.68 5.46 -10.68
CA HIS A 129 -7.59 5.23 -11.81
C HIS A 129 -8.82 6.12 -11.69
#